data_AF-A0A953GCG5-F1
#
_entry.id   AF-A0A953GCG5-F1
#
_cell.length_a   1.000
_cell.length_b   1.000
_cell.length_c   1.000
_cell.angle_alpha   90.00
_cell.angle_beta   90.00
_cell.angle_gamma   90.00
#
_symmetry.space_group_name_H-M   'P 1'
#
loop_
_entity.id
_entity.type
_entity.pdbx_description
1 polymer ?
#
loop_
_entity_poly.entity_id
_entity_poly.type
_entity_poly.pdbx_seq_one_letter_code
_entity_poly.pdbx_strand_id
1 'polypeptide(L)'
;MLKSLLIGFFTMILLIKGFGQTNWLLVKPEKGMGAYGLLRKYQLLDQAGHLDAFYRINKLSKGANLEKDKSYYLPVEVYNFDGRSIRTTMKIEDYSKAKDIQIYNEAMVSAGLKQKNYQSDRKLWVPYVYQDIQPSESNAKISRKENIAPGSSRELVADHRIEIDDQELETLRPDKEKPAFKRVSNKTLTVGLFGEAHSSVPVESDELANQVFYIVPGHGGPDPGTVYKENDFTFCEDEYAYDVSLRLARNLLTKGATVYLIVQDKNDGIRDERYLSCDEDEVCIGDHEIPVSQIKRLRQGMIKTNTLYFQNQMEGVQKQWMISIHIDSQPEENRQDVFFYYQSESKASKKKAKELRNLFALKYKKFQGRDYSGSISARPLYVMRTSQADPIFIELANIRNAHDRERIASPRNRQLIADWILEGFIDQ
;
A
#
# COMPACT_ATOMS: atom_id res chain seq x y z
N MET A 1 -17.92 -48.42 40.82
CA MET A 1 -16.71 -48.56 39.98
C MET A 1 -17.11 -48.49 38.51
N LEU A 2 -16.44 -47.61 37.74
CA LEU A 2 -16.11 -47.62 36.29
C LEU A 2 -17.13 -48.19 35.28
N LYS A 3 -17.36 -47.63 34.08
CA LYS A 3 -16.86 -46.46 33.33
C LYS A 3 -17.69 -46.41 32.04
N SER A 4 -18.07 -45.22 31.59
CA SER A 4 -18.54 -44.95 30.23
C SER A 4 -17.50 -45.36 29.17
N LEU A 5 -17.92 -45.81 27.99
CA LEU A 5 -17.09 -45.74 26.79
C LEU A 5 -17.90 -45.34 25.55
N LEU A 6 -17.49 -44.19 25.00
CA LEU A 6 -17.92 -43.57 23.76
C LEU A 6 -17.76 -44.52 22.56
N ILE A 7 -18.77 -44.53 21.68
CA ILE A 7 -18.69 -45.05 20.32
C ILE A 7 -17.95 -44.02 19.47
N GLY A 8 -16.68 -44.29 19.16
CA GLY A 8 -15.88 -43.50 18.23
C GLY A 8 -16.18 -43.89 16.79
N PHE A 9 -16.67 -42.95 15.98
CA PHE A 9 -16.87 -43.09 14.55
C PHE A 9 -15.49 -43.06 13.86
N PHE A 10 -15.03 -44.21 13.38
CA PHE A 10 -13.76 -44.32 12.65
C PHE A 10 -14.01 -44.13 11.15
N THR A 11 -13.87 -42.90 10.65
CA THR A 11 -13.84 -42.63 9.21
C THR A 11 -12.53 -43.15 8.62
N MET A 12 -12.60 -44.31 8.00
CA MET A 12 -11.54 -44.91 7.19
C MET A 12 -11.40 -44.10 5.89
N ILE A 13 -10.30 -43.35 5.75
CA ILE A 13 -9.95 -42.65 4.51
C ILE A 13 -9.28 -43.65 3.57
N LEU A 14 -10.01 -44.07 2.53
CA LEU A 14 -9.44 -44.78 1.39
C LEU A 14 -8.61 -43.77 0.57
N LEU A 15 -7.28 -43.92 0.60
CA LEU A 15 -6.36 -43.16 -0.26
C LEU A 15 -6.34 -43.78 -1.66
N ILE A 16 -7.17 -43.26 -2.56
CA ILE A 16 -7.01 -43.48 -3.99
C ILE A 16 -5.90 -42.52 -4.46
N LYS A 17 -4.71 -43.05 -4.73
CA LYS A 17 -3.63 -42.31 -5.39
C LYS A 17 -4.00 -42.07 -6.86
N GLY A 18 -4.61 -40.92 -7.14
CA GLY A 18 -4.69 -40.35 -8.47
C GLY A 18 -3.43 -39.52 -8.77
N PHE A 19 -2.78 -39.78 -9.90
CA PHE A 19 -1.76 -38.89 -10.46
C PHE A 19 -2.35 -37.48 -10.67
N GLY A 20 -1.69 -36.46 -10.11
CA GLY A 20 -1.97 -35.04 -10.42
C GLY A 20 -2.86 -34.25 -9.44
N GLN A 21 -2.97 -34.63 -8.16
CA GLN A 21 -3.70 -33.78 -7.19
C GLN A 21 -2.82 -32.63 -6.68
N THR A 22 -3.15 -31.41 -7.10
CA THR A 22 -2.61 -30.17 -6.52
C THR A 22 -3.19 -29.97 -5.12
N ASN A 23 -2.34 -29.71 -4.13
CA ASN A 23 -2.72 -29.56 -2.71
C ASN A 23 -3.25 -28.14 -2.43
N TRP A 24 -4.33 -27.74 -3.09
CA TRP A 24 -4.93 -26.42 -2.85
C TRP A 24 -5.53 -26.32 -1.44
N LEU A 25 -5.38 -25.15 -0.82
CA LEU A 25 -5.95 -24.85 0.47
C LEU A 25 -7.48 -24.75 0.36
N LEU A 26 -8.18 -25.63 1.06
CA LEU A 26 -9.65 -25.66 1.09
C LEU A 26 -10.17 -24.83 2.27
N VAL A 27 -11.08 -23.90 2.01
CA VAL A 27 -11.68 -23.01 3.02
C VAL A 27 -13.19 -22.93 2.88
N LYS A 28 -13.86 -22.51 3.95
CA LYS A 28 -15.31 -22.29 3.97
C LYS A 28 -15.59 -20.78 4.09
N PRO A 29 -16.32 -20.16 3.13
CA PRO A 29 -16.68 -18.76 3.21
C PRO A 29 -17.70 -18.51 4.33
N GLU A 30 -17.68 -17.29 4.86
CA GLU A 30 -18.72 -16.83 5.80
C GLU A 30 -20.04 -16.55 5.08
N LYS A 31 -21.13 -16.43 5.84
CA LYS A 31 -22.45 -16.17 5.27
C LYS A 31 -22.44 -14.83 4.50
N GLY A 32 -22.78 -14.88 3.21
CA GLY A 32 -22.81 -13.69 2.34
C GLY A 32 -21.46 -13.32 1.71
N MET A 33 -20.40 -14.09 1.96
CA MET A 33 -19.05 -13.82 1.44
C MET A 33 -18.87 -14.39 0.03
N GLY A 34 -18.69 -13.51 -0.96
CA GLY A 34 -18.33 -13.88 -2.34
C GLY A 34 -16.82 -14.12 -2.54
N ALA A 35 -16.42 -14.49 -3.76
CA ALA A 35 -15.02 -14.77 -4.11
C ALA A 35 -14.05 -13.62 -3.76
N TYR A 36 -14.45 -12.37 -3.99
CA TYR A 36 -13.66 -11.18 -3.63
C TYR A 36 -13.44 -11.05 -2.13
N GLY A 37 -14.51 -11.13 -1.33
CA GLY A 37 -14.40 -11.06 0.13
C GLY A 37 -13.59 -12.22 0.71
N LEU A 38 -13.75 -13.42 0.14
CA LEU A 38 -12.97 -14.59 0.54
C LEU A 38 -11.48 -14.41 0.24
N LEU A 39 -11.11 -13.96 -0.96
CA LEU A 39 -9.71 -13.72 -1.31
C LEU A 39 -9.10 -12.55 -0.52
N ARG A 40 -9.87 -11.50 -0.22
CA ARG A 40 -9.43 -10.37 0.63
C ARG A 40 -9.12 -10.84 2.04
N LYS A 41 -10.00 -11.66 2.64
CA LYS A 41 -9.80 -12.24 3.97
C LYS A 41 -8.46 -12.98 4.08
N TYR A 42 -8.05 -13.69 3.03
CA TYR A 42 -6.79 -14.42 2.98
C TYR A 42 -5.63 -13.61 2.38
N GLN A 43 -5.77 -12.29 2.17
CA GLN A 43 -4.73 -11.42 1.61
C GLN A 43 -4.23 -11.86 0.21
N LEU A 44 -5.12 -12.49 -0.57
CA LEU A 44 -4.83 -12.98 -1.92
C LEU A 44 -5.39 -12.05 -2.99
N LEU A 45 -6.33 -11.17 -2.63
CA LEU A 45 -7.02 -10.33 -3.59
C LEU A 45 -6.10 -9.30 -4.24
N ASP A 46 -5.01 -8.90 -3.57
CA ASP A 46 -4.11 -7.80 -3.98
C ASP A 46 -3.05 -8.20 -5.00
N GLN A 47 -3.03 -9.46 -5.45
CA GLN A 47 -2.11 -9.94 -6.48
C GLN A 47 -2.84 -10.30 -7.79
N ALA A 48 -2.29 -9.85 -8.92
CA ALA A 48 -2.83 -10.13 -10.24
C ALA A 48 -2.92 -11.65 -10.49
N GLY A 49 -4.08 -12.12 -11.00
CA GLY A 49 -4.29 -13.51 -11.38
C GLY A 49 -4.88 -14.45 -10.31
N HIS A 50 -4.89 -14.08 -9.02
CA HIS A 50 -5.47 -14.94 -7.97
C HIS A 50 -6.99 -15.11 -8.08
N LEU A 51 -7.71 -14.06 -8.46
CA LEU A 51 -9.16 -14.15 -8.67
C LEU A 51 -9.51 -15.06 -9.85
N ASP A 52 -8.80 -14.93 -10.96
CA ASP A 52 -8.97 -15.78 -12.14
C ASP A 52 -8.57 -17.23 -11.82
N ALA A 53 -7.47 -17.43 -11.08
CA ALA A 53 -7.06 -18.73 -10.60
C ALA A 53 -8.12 -19.34 -9.67
N PHE A 54 -8.71 -18.57 -8.75
CA PHE A 54 -9.77 -19.03 -7.85
C PHE A 54 -10.99 -19.53 -8.64
N TYR A 55 -11.48 -18.76 -9.62
CA TYR A 55 -12.60 -19.19 -10.46
C TYR A 55 -12.25 -20.45 -11.26
N ARG A 56 -11.04 -20.51 -11.85
CA ARG A 56 -10.57 -21.67 -12.61
C ARG A 56 -10.44 -22.93 -11.76
N ILE A 57 -9.81 -22.85 -10.59
CA ILE A 57 -9.59 -23.99 -9.69
C ILE A 57 -10.93 -24.55 -9.20
N ASN A 58 -11.90 -23.67 -8.89
CA ASN A 58 -13.21 -24.07 -8.40
C ASN A 58 -14.23 -24.36 -9.51
N LYS A 59 -13.83 -24.27 -10.78
CA LYS A 59 -14.70 -24.45 -11.95
C LYS A 59 -15.95 -23.56 -11.90
N LEU A 60 -15.75 -22.31 -11.51
CA LEU A 60 -16.79 -21.29 -11.37
C LEU A 60 -16.70 -20.29 -12.52
N SER A 61 -17.85 -19.77 -12.95
CA SER A 61 -17.91 -18.60 -13.82
C SER A 61 -17.46 -17.34 -13.06
N LYS A 62 -16.87 -16.36 -13.77
CA LYS A 62 -16.53 -15.07 -13.17
C LYS A 62 -17.80 -14.42 -12.60
N GLY A 63 -17.70 -13.89 -11.38
CA GLY A 63 -18.84 -13.31 -10.66
C GLY A 63 -19.80 -14.33 -10.01
N ALA A 64 -19.50 -15.64 -10.07
CA ALA A 64 -20.34 -16.63 -9.42
C ALA A 64 -20.43 -16.41 -7.90
N ASN A 65 -21.66 -16.55 -7.37
CA ASN A 65 -21.90 -16.55 -5.93
C ASN A 65 -21.32 -17.82 -5.30
N LEU A 66 -20.80 -17.69 -4.08
CA LEU A 66 -20.38 -18.84 -3.30
C LEU A 66 -21.59 -19.39 -2.53
N GLU A 67 -21.80 -20.69 -2.64
CA GLU A 67 -22.87 -21.42 -1.97
C GLU A 67 -22.59 -21.50 -0.48
N LYS A 68 -23.64 -21.25 0.31
CA LYS A 68 -23.61 -21.44 1.75
C LYS A 68 -23.32 -22.91 2.04
N ASP A 69 -22.40 -23.14 2.97
CA ASP A 69 -21.97 -24.46 3.43
C ASP A 69 -21.05 -25.28 2.49
N LYS A 70 -20.71 -24.73 1.32
CA LYS A 70 -19.75 -25.32 0.40
C LYS A 70 -18.33 -24.79 0.67
N SER A 71 -17.34 -25.67 0.54
CA SER A 71 -15.93 -25.29 0.65
C SER A 71 -15.34 -25.00 -0.74
N TYR A 72 -14.39 -24.08 -0.78
CA TYR A 72 -13.73 -23.61 -2.00
C TYR A 72 -12.22 -23.65 -1.83
N TYR A 73 -11.53 -23.97 -2.92
CA TYR A 73 -10.08 -23.96 -2.99
C TYR A 73 -9.56 -22.54 -3.22
N LEU A 74 -8.69 -22.07 -2.35
CA LEU A 74 -7.93 -20.85 -2.59
C LEU A 74 -6.79 -21.15 -3.58
N PRO A 75 -6.32 -20.14 -4.34
CA PRO A 75 -5.09 -20.22 -5.13
C PRO A 75 -3.85 -20.18 -4.22
N VAL A 76 -3.79 -21.12 -3.27
CA VAL A 76 -2.73 -21.30 -2.29
C VAL A 76 -2.47 -22.79 -2.20
N GLU A 77 -1.25 -23.22 -2.50
CA GLU A 77 -0.86 -24.61 -2.36
C GLU A 77 -0.29 -24.89 -0.98
N VAL A 78 -0.54 -26.10 -0.48
CA VAL A 78 -0.05 -26.58 0.80
C VAL A 78 1.09 -27.58 0.56
N TYR A 79 2.30 -27.14 0.86
CA TYR A 79 3.51 -27.93 0.79
C TYR A 79 3.83 -28.56 2.15
N ASN A 80 4.42 -29.76 2.11
CA ASN A 80 5.02 -30.36 3.29
C ASN A 80 6.40 -29.74 3.51
N PHE A 81 6.53 -28.90 4.54
CA PHE A 81 7.77 -28.23 4.89
C PHE A 81 8.83 -29.27 5.28
N ASP A 82 9.98 -29.23 4.61
CA ASP A 82 11.06 -30.19 4.79
C ASP A 82 11.81 -30.06 6.14
N GLY A 83 11.44 -29.03 6.90
CA GLY A 83 12.01 -28.72 8.20
C GLY A 83 13.35 -27.99 8.17
N ARG A 84 13.81 -27.60 6.98
CA ARG A 84 15.06 -26.87 6.77
C ARG A 84 14.79 -25.44 6.34
N SER A 85 14.14 -25.25 5.19
CA SER A 85 13.86 -23.92 4.65
C SER A 85 12.78 -23.95 3.57
N ILE A 86 12.14 -22.81 3.32
CA ILE A 86 11.12 -22.71 2.27
C ILE A 86 11.77 -22.94 0.89
N ARG A 87 12.99 -22.43 0.68
CA ARG A 87 13.77 -22.65 -0.54
C ARG A 87 14.00 -24.12 -0.84
N THR A 88 14.45 -24.90 0.15
CA THR A 88 14.68 -26.34 -0.02
C THR A 88 13.38 -27.13 -0.11
N THR A 89 12.33 -26.71 0.60
CA THR A 89 10.97 -27.27 0.48
C THR A 89 10.41 -27.13 -0.93
N MET A 90 10.61 -25.97 -1.56
CA MET A 90 10.04 -25.64 -2.87
C MET A 90 11.01 -25.81 -4.04
N LYS A 91 12.26 -26.17 -3.75
CA LYS A 91 13.35 -26.25 -4.74
C LYS A 91 13.54 -24.95 -5.52
N ILE A 92 13.43 -23.81 -4.83
CA ILE A 92 13.65 -22.47 -5.41
C ILE A 92 14.95 -21.88 -4.86
N GLU A 93 15.70 -21.18 -5.71
CA GLU A 93 16.89 -20.43 -5.30
C GLU A 93 16.54 -19.02 -4.81
N ASP A 94 15.41 -18.49 -5.24
CA ASP A 94 14.92 -17.15 -4.92
C ASP A 94 14.61 -17.00 -3.42
N TYR A 95 15.43 -16.18 -2.76
CA TYR A 95 15.28 -15.83 -1.36
C TYR A 95 14.06 -14.94 -1.10
N SER A 96 13.74 -14.01 -2.00
CA SER A 96 12.57 -13.11 -1.91
C SER A 96 11.31 -13.90 -1.80
N LYS A 97 11.13 -14.80 -2.77
CA LYS A 97 9.96 -15.64 -2.92
C LYS A 97 9.76 -16.50 -1.67
N ALA A 98 10.85 -17.07 -1.15
CA ALA A 98 10.80 -17.80 0.11
C ALA A 98 10.43 -16.91 1.31
N LYS A 99 10.86 -15.64 1.33
CA LYS A 99 10.55 -14.69 2.40
C LYS A 99 9.11 -14.19 2.33
N ASP A 100 8.58 -13.91 1.13
CA ASP A 100 7.19 -13.52 0.93
C ASP A 100 6.24 -14.64 1.35
N ILE A 101 6.59 -15.89 1.04
CA ILE A 101 5.86 -17.07 1.50
C ILE A 101 5.92 -17.19 3.03
N GLN A 102 7.08 -16.92 3.65
CA GLN A 102 7.19 -16.88 5.11
C GLN A 102 6.26 -15.82 5.71
N ILE A 103 6.33 -14.59 5.21
CA ILE A 103 5.52 -13.45 5.66
C ILE A 103 4.03 -13.78 5.53
N TYR A 104 3.62 -14.34 4.39
CA TYR A 104 2.24 -14.78 4.18
C TYR A 104 1.80 -15.79 5.24
N ASN A 105 2.61 -16.82 5.53
CA ASN A 105 2.25 -17.81 6.57
C ASN A 105 2.17 -17.18 7.97
N GLU A 106 3.08 -16.27 8.32
CA GLU A 106 3.09 -15.56 9.60
C GLU A 106 1.86 -14.65 9.75
N ALA A 107 1.48 -13.95 8.67
CA ALA A 107 0.27 -13.13 8.61
C ALA A 107 -0.99 -13.98 8.78
N MET A 108 -1.07 -15.15 8.13
CA MET A 108 -2.22 -16.05 8.29
C MET A 108 -2.36 -16.61 9.70
N VAL A 109 -1.24 -16.84 10.40
CA VAL A 109 -1.27 -17.22 11.83
C VAL A 109 -1.73 -16.06 12.70
N SER A 110 -1.18 -14.86 12.46
CA SER A 110 -1.51 -13.65 13.22
C SER A 110 -2.98 -13.25 13.05
N ALA A 111 -3.54 -13.45 11.86
CA ALA A 111 -4.95 -13.22 11.56
C ALA A 111 -5.89 -14.34 12.07
N GLY A 112 -5.36 -15.38 12.73
CA GLY A 112 -6.13 -16.53 13.21
C GLY A 112 -6.67 -17.45 12.10
N LEU A 113 -6.26 -17.24 10.85
CA LEU A 113 -6.70 -18.00 9.67
C LEU A 113 -5.92 -19.31 9.50
N LYS A 114 -4.70 -19.38 10.02
CA LYS A 114 -3.87 -20.59 10.13
C LYS A 114 -3.59 -20.87 11.61
N GLN A 115 -3.90 -22.09 12.08
CA GLN A 115 -3.80 -22.39 13.52
C GLN A 115 -2.37 -22.42 14.07
N LYS A 116 -1.38 -22.82 13.25
CA LYS A 116 0.01 -23.01 13.67
C LYS A 116 0.96 -22.52 12.60
N ASN A 117 2.17 -22.10 12.99
CA ASN A 117 3.21 -21.79 12.01
C ASN A 117 3.66 -23.06 11.26
N TYR A 118 4.03 -22.91 9.98
CA TYR A 118 4.50 -24.01 9.13
C TYR A 118 5.72 -24.75 9.69
N GLN A 119 6.54 -24.07 10.51
CA GLN A 119 7.67 -24.67 11.20
C GLN A 119 7.22 -25.70 12.24
N SER A 120 6.03 -25.51 12.83
CA SER A 120 5.46 -26.38 13.87
C SER A 120 4.59 -27.50 13.30
N ASP A 121 3.74 -27.21 12.31
CA ASP A 121 2.78 -28.18 11.76
C ASP A 121 3.23 -28.82 10.44
N ARG A 122 4.42 -28.44 9.94
CA ARG A 122 4.98 -28.84 8.64
C ARG A 122 4.11 -28.48 7.43
N LYS A 123 3.11 -27.62 7.57
CA LYS A 123 2.22 -27.20 6.48
C LYS A 123 2.56 -25.78 6.05
N LEU A 124 3.23 -25.65 4.91
CA LEU A 124 3.61 -24.39 4.31
C LEU A 124 2.56 -23.96 3.28
N TRP A 125 1.93 -22.80 3.47
CA TRP A 125 0.97 -22.24 2.52
C TRP A 125 1.67 -21.33 1.52
N VAL A 126 1.50 -21.57 0.22
CA VAL A 126 2.21 -20.88 -0.85
C VAL A 126 1.20 -20.30 -1.84
N PRO A 127 1.03 -18.97 -1.90
CA PRO A 127 0.17 -18.35 -2.91
C PRO A 127 0.60 -18.67 -4.35
N TYR A 128 -0.38 -18.88 -5.24
CA TYR A 128 -0.20 -19.38 -6.60
C TYR A 128 0.72 -18.52 -7.48
N VAL A 129 0.75 -17.20 -7.27
CA VAL A 129 1.59 -16.26 -8.02
C VAL A 129 3.10 -16.56 -7.88
N TYR A 130 3.49 -17.36 -6.89
CA TYR A 130 4.87 -17.84 -6.70
C TYR A 130 5.16 -19.17 -7.41
N GLN A 131 4.38 -19.58 -8.40
CA GLN A 131 4.78 -20.65 -9.30
C GLN A 131 5.14 -20.05 -10.65
N ASP A 132 6.37 -20.29 -11.09
CA ASP A 132 6.81 -19.84 -12.40
C ASP A 132 5.83 -20.43 -13.42
N ILE A 133 5.13 -19.57 -14.15
CA ILE A 133 4.39 -19.98 -15.35
C ILE A 133 5.47 -20.51 -16.28
N GLN A 134 5.64 -21.84 -16.32
CA GLN A 134 6.46 -22.47 -17.34
C GLN A 134 5.84 -22.07 -18.68
N PRO A 135 6.54 -21.29 -19.52
CA PRO A 135 6.08 -21.05 -20.87
C PRO A 135 6.03 -22.42 -21.54
N SER A 136 4.91 -22.72 -22.19
CA SER A 136 4.85 -23.80 -23.17
C SER A 136 6.07 -23.71 -24.07
N GLU A 137 6.80 -24.82 -24.19
CA GLU A 137 8.02 -24.97 -24.97
C GLU A 137 7.97 -24.19 -26.30
N SER A 138 8.73 -23.10 -26.40
CA SER A 138 9.46 -22.75 -27.62
C SER A 138 10.35 -21.52 -27.41
N ASN A 139 11.61 -21.70 -27.82
CA ASN A 139 12.58 -20.69 -28.25
C ASN A 139 13.46 -20.00 -27.18
N ALA A 140 14.54 -20.73 -26.88
CA ALA A 140 15.94 -20.33 -27.10
C ALA A 140 16.59 -19.23 -26.25
N LYS A 141 17.37 -19.71 -25.26
CA LYS A 141 18.77 -19.37 -24.92
C LYS A 141 19.23 -17.92 -25.15
N ILE A 142 19.43 -17.19 -24.05
CA ILE A 142 20.60 -16.32 -23.89
C ILE A 142 21.20 -16.56 -22.50
N SER A 143 22.49 -16.92 -22.49
CA SER A 143 23.29 -17.15 -21.29
C SER A 143 23.84 -15.83 -20.74
N ARG A 144 23.97 -15.73 -19.41
CA ARG A 144 25.05 -14.97 -18.75
C ARG A 144 25.28 -15.52 -17.34
N LYS A 145 26.50 -16.03 -17.14
CA LYS A 145 27.07 -16.37 -15.82
C LYS A 145 27.57 -15.07 -15.19
N GLU A 146 27.27 -14.82 -13.93
CA GLU A 146 28.12 -13.98 -13.07
C GLU A 146 28.27 -14.59 -11.68
N ASN A 147 29.53 -14.57 -11.23
CA ASN A 147 30.01 -15.00 -9.91
C ASN A 147 29.78 -13.88 -8.89
N ILE A 148 29.37 -14.21 -7.65
CA ILE A 148 29.33 -13.23 -6.54
C ILE A 148 30.22 -13.72 -5.40
N ALA A 149 31.16 -12.85 -5.00
CA ALA A 149 32.02 -12.96 -3.82
C ALA A 149 31.29 -12.49 -2.53
N PRO A 150 31.72 -12.91 -1.33
CA PRO A 150 30.94 -12.79 -0.12
C PRO A 150 31.14 -11.44 0.59
N GLY A 151 30.02 -10.73 0.81
CA GLY A 151 29.95 -9.48 1.56
C GLY A 151 28.53 -8.90 1.59
N SER A 152 27.50 -9.72 1.84
CA SER A 152 26.10 -9.26 1.77
C SER A 152 25.61 -8.71 3.13
N SER A 153 25.40 -7.41 3.20
CA SER A 153 24.34 -6.86 4.05
C SER A 153 23.00 -7.33 3.46
N ARG A 154 22.15 -7.96 4.28
CA ARG A 154 20.90 -8.58 3.83
C ARG A 154 19.87 -7.52 3.46
N GLU A 155 19.82 -7.13 2.18
CA GLU A 155 18.68 -6.43 1.59
C GLU A 155 17.54 -7.42 1.32
N LEU A 156 16.32 -7.06 1.70
CA LEU A 156 15.12 -7.85 1.46
C LEU A 156 14.78 -7.73 -0.03
N VAL A 157 14.78 -8.87 -0.72
CA VAL A 157 14.58 -8.99 -2.17
C VAL A 157 13.14 -8.62 -2.62
N ALA A 158 12.24 -8.24 -1.69
CA ALA A 158 10.84 -7.91 -1.98
C ALA A 158 10.60 -6.42 -2.33
N ASP A 159 11.61 -5.57 -2.19
CA ASP A 159 11.47 -4.10 -2.30
C ASP A 159 11.92 -3.53 -3.67
N HIS A 160 12.09 -4.39 -4.68
CA HIS A 160 12.45 -3.97 -6.03
C HIS A 160 11.27 -3.27 -6.73
N ARG A 161 11.59 -2.25 -7.53
CA ARG A 161 10.62 -1.59 -8.42
C ARG A 161 10.00 -2.62 -9.36
N ILE A 162 8.72 -2.43 -9.65
CA ILE A 162 8.02 -3.24 -10.65
C ILE A 162 8.46 -2.74 -12.03
N GLU A 163 9.00 -3.64 -12.84
CA GLU A 163 9.21 -3.38 -14.26
C GLU A 163 7.85 -3.20 -14.94
N ILE A 164 7.68 -2.07 -15.64
CA ILE A 164 6.45 -1.77 -16.37
C ILE A 164 6.50 -2.53 -17.70
N ASP A 165 5.46 -3.30 -18.00
CA ASP A 165 5.35 -4.01 -19.28
C ASP A 165 4.89 -3.10 -20.43
N ASP A 166 5.10 -3.55 -21.67
CA ASP A 166 4.78 -2.79 -22.89
C ASP A 166 3.29 -2.44 -23.03
N GLN A 167 2.37 -3.25 -22.48
CA GLN A 167 0.93 -2.96 -22.53
C GLN A 167 0.53 -1.89 -21.51
N GLU A 168 1.15 -1.88 -20.33
CA GLU A 168 0.94 -0.85 -19.33
C GLU A 168 1.59 0.48 -19.75
N LEU A 169 2.75 0.44 -20.41
CA LEU A 169 3.36 1.59 -21.08
C LEU A 169 2.41 2.26 -22.09
N GLU A 170 1.63 1.46 -22.83
CA GLU A 170 0.62 1.97 -23.76
C GLU A 170 -0.52 2.71 -23.03
N THR A 171 -0.93 2.23 -21.85
CA THR A 171 -1.95 2.89 -21.01
C THR A 171 -1.43 4.13 -20.28
N LEU A 172 -0.11 4.27 -20.16
CA LEU A 172 0.55 5.43 -19.56
C LEU A 172 0.71 6.59 -20.55
N ARG A 173 0.25 6.43 -21.79
CA ARG A 173 0.33 7.49 -22.82
C ARG A 173 -0.34 8.77 -22.32
N PRO A 174 0.36 9.91 -22.42
CA PRO A 174 -0.10 11.16 -21.85
C PRO A 174 -1.36 11.69 -22.53
N ASP A 175 -2.33 12.12 -21.72
CA ASP A 175 -3.37 13.05 -22.17
C ASP A 175 -2.71 14.32 -22.74
N LYS A 176 -3.38 15.00 -23.68
CA LYS A 176 -2.80 16.16 -24.40
C LYS A 176 -2.44 17.33 -23.48
N GLU A 177 -3.10 17.48 -22.33
CA GLU A 177 -2.89 18.58 -21.39
C GLU A 177 -2.75 18.06 -19.95
N LYS A 178 -1.82 18.67 -19.20
CA LYS A 178 -1.65 18.43 -17.77
C LYS A 178 -2.75 19.16 -16.98
N PRO A 179 -3.28 18.56 -15.91
CA PRO A 179 -4.06 19.31 -14.94
C PRO A 179 -3.16 20.41 -14.35
N ALA A 180 -3.52 21.67 -14.56
CA ALA A 180 -2.75 22.80 -14.06
C ALA A 180 -3.64 23.70 -13.20
N PHE A 181 -3.11 24.15 -12.07
CA PHE A 181 -3.78 25.16 -11.26
C PHE A 181 -3.85 26.49 -12.01
N LYS A 182 -4.98 27.20 -11.87
CA LYS A 182 -5.19 28.47 -12.58
C LYS A 182 -4.28 29.55 -11.99
N ARG A 183 -3.39 30.11 -12.82
CA ARG A 183 -2.59 31.29 -12.46
C ARG A 183 -3.43 32.55 -12.63
N VAL A 184 -3.60 33.33 -11.56
CA VAL A 184 -4.28 34.64 -11.62
C VAL A 184 -3.27 35.77 -11.78
N SER A 185 -2.03 35.56 -11.36
CA SER A 185 -0.89 36.45 -11.63
C SER A 185 0.43 35.68 -11.61
N ASN A 186 1.54 36.35 -11.91
CA ASN A 186 2.89 35.76 -11.79
C ASN A 186 3.25 35.33 -10.35
N LYS A 187 2.50 35.77 -9.33
CA LYS A 187 2.81 35.52 -7.91
C LYS A 187 1.69 34.83 -7.13
N THR A 188 0.57 34.51 -7.76
CA THR A 188 -0.60 33.95 -7.05
C THR A 188 -1.30 32.91 -7.90
N LEU A 189 -1.51 31.74 -7.30
CA LEU A 189 -2.31 30.65 -7.84
C LEU A 189 -3.70 30.66 -7.20
N THR A 190 -4.70 30.25 -7.97
CA THR A 190 -6.02 29.91 -7.44
C THR A 190 -6.25 28.42 -7.55
N VAL A 191 -6.46 27.78 -6.40
CA VAL A 191 -6.63 26.34 -6.27
C VAL A 191 -7.94 26.06 -5.54
N GLY A 192 -8.99 25.69 -6.30
CA GLY A 192 -10.32 25.44 -5.74
C GLY A 192 -10.35 24.31 -4.70
N LEU A 193 -9.50 23.29 -4.87
CA LEU A 193 -9.39 22.13 -3.97
C LEU A 193 -9.00 22.51 -2.52
N PHE A 194 -8.47 23.71 -2.28
CA PHE A 194 -8.15 24.13 -0.91
C PHE A 194 -9.35 24.71 -0.16
N GLY A 195 -10.51 24.83 -0.81
CA GLY A 195 -11.68 25.50 -0.26
C GLY A 195 -11.56 27.02 -0.36
N GLU A 196 -12.69 27.72 -0.22
CA GLU A 196 -12.78 29.16 -0.45
C GLU A 196 -11.74 29.96 0.37
N ALA A 197 -11.63 29.64 1.66
CA ALA A 197 -10.75 30.32 2.61
C ALA A 197 -9.24 30.17 2.29
N HIS A 198 -8.84 29.10 1.60
CA HIS A 198 -7.43 28.79 1.32
C HIS A 198 -7.08 28.75 -0.18
N SER A 199 -8.07 29.04 -1.04
CA SER A 199 -7.97 28.95 -2.49
C SER A 199 -6.92 29.89 -3.10
N SER A 200 -6.64 31.02 -2.46
CA SER A 200 -5.57 31.94 -2.84
C SER A 200 -4.23 31.50 -2.27
N VAL A 201 -3.29 31.21 -3.16
CA VAL A 201 -1.96 30.69 -2.82
C VAL A 201 -0.89 31.65 -3.33
N PRO A 202 -0.36 32.53 -2.46
CA PRO A 202 0.77 33.37 -2.82
C PRO A 202 2.04 32.52 -2.95
N VAL A 203 2.76 32.69 -4.05
CA VAL A 203 4.10 32.12 -4.22
C VAL A 203 5.08 33.04 -3.49
N GLU A 204 5.64 32.55 -2.40
CA GLU A 204 6.52 33.27 -1.48
C GLU A 204 7.99 33.18 -1.89
N SER A 205 8.39 32.04 -2.45
CA SER A 205 9.76 31.78 -2.92
C SER A 205 9.78 30.75 -4.06
N ASP A 206 10.94 30.61 -4.70
CA ASP A 206 11.20 29.64 -5.77
C ASP A 206 12.13 28.50 -5.29
N GLU A 207 12.20 28.24 -3.98
CA GLU A 207 13.11 27.24 -3.38
C GLU A 207 12.87 25.82 -3.91
N LEU A 208 11.64 25.51 -4.30
CA LEU A 208 11.24 24.25 -4.92
C LEU A 208 10.92 24.38 -6.41
N ALA A 209 11.35 25.46 -7.06
CA ALA A 209 11.22 25.60 -8.50
C ALA A 209 11.91 24.42 -9.23
N ASN A 210 11.27 23.94 -10.31
CA ASN A 210 11.68 22.75 -11.07
C ASN A 210 11.69 21.44 -10.25
N GLN A 211 10.97 21.39 -9.13
CA GLN A 211 10.64 20.14 -8.44
C GLN A 211 9.16 19.85 -8.59
N VAL A 212 8.83 18.58 -8.84
CA VAL A 212 7.45 18.10 -8.98
C VAL A 212 7.10 17.17 -7.84
N PHE A 213 5.91 17.31 -7.28
CA PHE A 213 5.37 16.49 -6.21
C PHE A 213 4.04 15.87 -6.62
N TYR A 214 3.96 14.55 -6.51
CA TYR A 214 2.73 13.77 -6.66
C TYR A 214 2.25 13.38 -5.26
N ILE A 215 1.28 14.12 -4.73
CA ILE A 215 0.71 13.86 -3.42
C ILE A 215 -0.41 12.84 -3.58
N VAL A 216 -0.25 11.70 -2.92
CA VAL A 216 -1.18 10.56 -2.94
C VAL A 216 -1.80 10.42 -1.54
N PRO A 217 -2.95 11.07 -1.29
CA PRO A 217 -3.75 10.75 -0.12
C PRO A 217 -4.07 9.24 -0.12
N GLY A 218 -3.96 8.61 1.04
CA GLY A 218 -4.35 7.22 1.20
C GLY A 218 -5.85 7.04 1.01
N HIS A 219 -6.24 5.93 0.39
CA HIS A 219 -7.64 5.52 0.24
C HIS A 219 -8.50 6.48 -0.61
N GLY A 220 -9.66 6.92 -0.11
CA GLY A 220 -10.60 7.82 -0.78
C GLY A 220 -11.63 7.13 -1.67
N GLY A 221 -12.72 7.83 -1.94
CA GLY A 221 -13.89 7.35 -2.63
C GLY A 221 -14.55 6.23 -1.82
N PRO A 222 -14.84 5.05 -2.40
CA PRO A 222 -15.52 3.96 -1.70
C PRO A 222 -14.65 3.23 -0.64
N ASP A 223 -13.48 3.76 -0.30
CA ASP A 223 -12.56 3.18 0.68
C ASP A 223 -12.21 4.23 1.74
N PRO A 224 -12.80 4.18 2.94
CA PRO A 224 -12.50 5.12 4.02
C PRO A 224 -11.16 4.84 4.73
N GLY A 225 -10.43 3.82 4.27
CA GLY A 225 -9.30 3.26 4.98
C GLY A 225 -9.70 2.75 6.36
N THR A 226 -8.85 2.99 7.35
CA THR A 226 -9.17 2.60 8.72
C THR A 226 -10.25 3.50 9.32
N VAL A 227 -11.29 2.88 9.87
CA VAL A 227 -12.37 3.58 10.57
C VAL A 227 -12.28 3.35 12.08
N TYR A 228 -12.38 4.41 12.88
CA TYR A 228 -12.51 4.33 14.34
C TYR A 228 -13.70 5.16 14.84
N LYS A 229 -14.54 4.56 15.68
CA LYS A 229 -15.71 5.23 16.26
C LYS A 229 -15.43 5.67 17.70
N GLU A 230 -15.64 6.96 17.98
CA GLU A 230 -15.51 7.56 19.31
C GLU A 230 -16.75 8.39 19.63
N ASN A 231 -17.56 7.90 20.58
CA ASN A 231 -18.87 8.49 20.89
C ASN A 231 -19.74 8.63 19.63
N ASP A 232 -20.19 9.84 19.32
CA ASP A 232 -21.01 10.17 18.16
C ASP A 232 -20.17 10.49 16.91
N PHE A 233 -18.84 10.49 17.01
CA PHE A 233 -17.93 10.80 15.91
C PHE A 233 -17.31 9.54 15.33
N THR A 234 -17.10 9.56 14.01
CA THR A 234 -16.37 8.53 13.28
C THR A 234 -15.16 9.16 12.64
N PHE A 235 -13.99 8.58 12.87
CA PHE A 235 -12.75 8.94 12.21
C PHE A 235 -12.53 7.99 11.04
N CYS A 236 -12.38 8.53 9.84
CA CYS A 236 -11.99 7.79 8.64
C CYS A 236 -10.59 8.24 8.22
N GLU A 237 -9.74 7.30 7.82
CA GLU A 237 -8.33 7.56 7.56
C GLU A 237 -8.13 8.54 6.40
N ASP A 238 -8.88 8.32 5.33
CA ASP A 238 -8.91 9.15 4.12
C ASP A 238 -9.11 10.63 4.44
N GLU A 239 -10.10 10.97 5.27
CA GLU A 239 -10.45 12.36 5.60
C GLU A 239 -9.26 13.16 6.17
N TYR A 240 -8.59 12.58 7.17
CA TYR A 240 -7.49 13.24 7.86
C TYR A 240 -6.19 13.16 7.03
N ALA A 241 -5.98 12.07 6.28
CA ALA A 241 -4.86 11.95 5.36
C ALA A 241 -4.98 12.96 4.20
N TYR A 242 -6.20 13.18 3.71
CA TYR A 242 -6.53 14.13 2.66
C TYR A 242 -6.34 15.59 3.13
N ASP A 243 -6.83 15.96 4.31
CA ASP A 243 -6.62 17.32 4.85
C ASP A 243 -5.12 17.64 5.04
N VAL A 244 -4.33 16.70 5.59
CA VAL A 244 -2.86 16.88 5.68
C VAL A 244 -2.21 16.98 4.31
N SER A 245 -2.70 16.22 3.33
CA SER A 245 -2.24 16.27 1.94
C SER A 245 -2.53 17.62 1.28
N LEU A 246 -3.71 18.21 1.50
CA LEU A 246 -4.06 19.55 1.01
C LEU A 246 -3.17 20.62 1.62
N ARG A 247 -2.95 20.56 2.94
CA ARG A 247 -2.07 21.49 3.66
C ARG A 247 -0.63 21.41 3.12
N LEU A 248 -0.12 20.19 2.90
CA LEU A 248 1.21 19.98 2.31
C LEU A 248 1.27 20.49 0.87
N ALA A 249 0.28 20.18 0.05
CA ALA A 249 0.21 20.63 -1.34
C ALA A 249 0.22 22.16 -1.43
N ARG A 250 -0.59 22.83 -0.59
CA ARG A 250 -0.60 24.29 -0.50
C ARG A 250 0.77 24.85 -0.10
N ASN A 251 1.39 24.27 0.92
CA ASN A 251 2.72 24.66 1.40
C ASN A 251 3.81 24.51 0.33
N LEU A 252 3.81 23.41 -0.44
CA LEU A 252 4.75 23.19 -1.53
C LEU A 252 4.58 24.23 -2.66
N LEU A 253 3.33 24.56 -3.00
CA LEU A 253 3.02 25.59 -3.99
C LEU A 253 3.48 26.98 -3.58
N THR A 254 3.44 27.33 -2.28
CA THR A 254 3.99 28.64 -1.83
C THR A 254 5.50 28.73 -2.02
N LYS A 255 6.21 27.61 -2.15
CA LYS A 255 7.65 27.53 -2.41
C LYS A 255 8.00 27.28 -3.89
N GLY A 256 7.05 27.49 -4.80
CA GLY A 256 7.28 27.44 -6.24
C GLY A 256 7.33 26.04 -6.83
N ALA A 257 6.96 25.00 -6.07
CA ALA A 257 6.88 23.64 -6.57
C ALA A 257 5.76 23.46 -7.59
N THR A 258 5.88 22.45 -8.45
CA THR A 258 4.74 21.90 -9.19
C THR A 258 4.13 20.77 -8.39
N VAL A 259 2.82 20.77 -8.17
CA VAL A 259 2.14 19.80 -7.32
C VAL A 259 0.94 19.21 -8.04
N TYR A 260 0.79 17.89 -7.97
CA TYR A 260 -0.39 17.15 -8.42
C TYR A 260 -0.97 16.38 -7.24
N LEU A 261 -2.25 16.59 -6.95
CA LEU A 261 -2.99 15.84 -5.95
C LEU A 261 -3.76 14.72 -6.65
N ILE A 262 -3.41 13.46 -6.36
CA ILE A 262 -3.83 12.29 -7.16
C ILE A 262 -5.24 11.81 -6.82
N VAL A 263 -5.64 11.94 -5.56
CA VAL A 263 -7.03 11.79 -5.08
C VAL A 263 -7.53 13.19 -4.76
N GLN A 264 -8.77 13.52 -5.15
CA GLN A 264 -9.33 14.86 -5.07
C GLN A 264 -10.78 14.78 -4.59
N ASP A 265 -11.05 15.45 -3.51
CA ASP A 265 -12.38 15.86 -3.08
C ASP A 265 -12.62 17.30 -3.54
N LYS A 266 -13.79 17.55 -4.14
CA LYS A 266 -14.14 18.87 -4.67
C LYS A 266 -14.88 19.73 -3.66
N ASN A 267 -15.52 19.15 -2.65
CA ASN A 267 -16.30 19.87 -1.67
C ASN A 267 -15.58 19.95 -0.30
N ASP A 268 -14.61 19.07 -0.04
CA ASP A 268 -13.80 19.11 1.16
C ASP A 268 -12.45 19.78 0.92
N GLY A 269 -12.41 21.08 1.21
CA GLY A 269 -11.17 21.86 1.22
C GLY A 269 -10.28 21.58 2.44
N ILE A 270 -9.35 22.51 2.71
CA ILE A 270 -8.63 22.50 4.00
C ILE A 270 -9.63 22.84 5.09
N ARG A 271 -9.76 21.94 6.08
CA ARG A 271 -10.77 21.97 7.15
C ARG A 271 -10.13 22.30 8.49
N ASP A 272 -10.63 23.33 9.15
CA ASP A 272 -10.17 23.80 10.47
C ASP A 272 -11.00 23.20 11.63
N GLU A 273 -11.87 22.25 11.32
CA GLU A 273 -12.65 21.47 12.26
C GLU A 273 -11.81 20.36 12.90
N ARG A 274 -12.19 19.95 14.11
CA ARG A 274 -11.57 18.79 14.76
C ARG A 274 -12.03 17.46 14.19
N TYR A 275 -13.32 17.39 13.89
CA TYR A 275 -13.99 16.19 13.40
C TYR A 275 -14.36 16.44 11.95
N LEU A 276 -13.76 15.63 11.09
CA LEU A 276 -14.02 15.63 9.65
C LEU A 276 -15.10 14.57 9.39
N SER A 277 -16.16 14.94 8.69
CA SER A 277 -17.21 13.98 8.33
C SER A 277 -16.62 12.99 7.35
N CYS A 278 -16.93 11.70 7.50
CA CYS A 278 -16.57 10.72 6.49
C CYS A 278 -17.56 10.78 5.34
N ASP A 279 -17.06 10.78 4.11
CA ASP A 279 -17.86 10.43 2.95
C ASP A 279 -17.13 9.49 1.98
N GLU A 280 -17.54 9.47 0.72
CA GLU A 280 -17.03 8.55 -0.31
C GLU A 280 -16.95 9.25 -1.67
N ASP A 281 -16.91 10.59 -1.71
CA ASP A 281 -17.11 11.35 -2.95
C ASP A 281 -15.82 11.72 -3.70
N GLU A 282 -14.66 11.32 -3.15
CA GLU A 282 -13.38 11.63 -3.76
C GLU A 282 -13.17 10.89 -5.09
N VAL A 283 -12.54 11.62 -6.01
CA VAL A 283 -12.22 11.16 -7.35
C VAL A 283 -10.72 11.11 -7.57
N CYS A 284 -10.27 10.21 -8.41
CA CYS A 284 -8.90 10.25 -8.92
C CYS A 284 -8.75 11.44 -9.89
N ILE A 285 -7.57 12.06 -9.90
CA ILE A 285 -7.24 13.25 -10.69
C ILE A 285 -7.79 13.20 -12.13
N GLY A 286 -8.40 14.31 -12.54
CA GLY A 286 -9.11 14.40 -13.81
C GLY A 286 -10.53 13.83 -13.75
N ASP A 287 -11.16 13.86 -12.58
CA ASP A 287 -12.57 13.52 -12.36
C ASP A 287 -12.92 12.05 -12.64
N HIS A 288 -11.99 11.13 -12.39
CA HIS A 288 -12.23 9.70 -12.57
C HIS A 288 -12.72 9.09 -11.27
N GLU A 289 -13.87 8.42 -11.30
CA GLU A 289 -14.38 7.65 -10.16
C GLU A 289 -13.32 6.65 -9.65
N ILE A 290 -13.18 6.58 -8.32
CA ILE A 290 -12.25 5.66 -7.67
C ILE A 290 -12.87 4.25 -7.60
N PRO A 291 -12.21 3.21 -8.14
CA PRO A 291 -12.74 1.86 -8.09
C PRO A 291 -12.83 1.30 -6.66
N VAL A 292 -13.94 0.62 -6.36
CA VAL A 292 -14.10 -0.20 -5.14
C VAL A 292 -13.01 -1.29 -5.00
N SER A 293 -12.50 -1.79 -6.14
CA SER A 293 -11.43 -2.78 -6.15
C SER A 293 -10.09 -2.15 -5.81
N GLN A 294 -9.50 -2.59 -4.69
CA GLN A 294 -8.21 -2.13 -4.20
C GLN A 294 -7.10 -2.17 -5.26
N ILE A 295 -6.91 -3.30 -5.97
CA ILE A 295 -5.92 -3.36 -7.06
C ILE A 295 -6.21 -2.31 -8.12
N LYS A 296 -7.48 -2.18 -8.55
CA LYS A 296 -7.82 -1.25 -9.64
C LYS A 296 -7.59 0.19 -9.22
N ARG A 297 -7.90 0.55 -7.98
CA ARG A 297 -7.62 1.88 -7.40
C ARG A 297 -6.11 2.14 -7.31
N LEU A 298 -5.34 1.21 -6.74
CA LEU A 298 -3.89 1.30 -6.66
C LEU A 298 -3.26 1.47 -8.06
N ARG A 299 -3.71 0.67 -9.03
CA ARG A 299 -3.26 0.74 -10.42
C ARG A 299 -3.66 2.06 -11.07
N GLN A 300 -4.89 2.53 -10.90
CA GLN A 300 -5.36 3.81 -11.43
C GLN A 300 -4.52 4.97 -10.90
N GLY A 301 -4.32 5.06 -9.59
CA GLY A 301 -3.53 6.12 -8.96
C GLY A 301 -2.07 6.11 -9.43
N MET A 302 -1.46 4.92 -9.58
CA MET A 302 -0.09 4.80 -10.08
C MET A 302 0.03 5.06 -11.57
N ILE A 303 -0.95 4.68 -12.39
CA ILE A 303 -1.00 5.05 -13.81
C ILE A 303 -1.04 6.57 -13.94
N LYS A 304 -1.96 7.26 -13.23
CA LYS A 304 -2.06 8.72 -13.27
C LYS A 304 -0.77 9.40 -12.80
N THR A 305 -0.21 8.94 -11.68
CA THR A 305 1.08 9.44 -11.16
C THR A 305 2.20 9.29 -12.18
N ASN A 306 2.36 8.10 -12.75
CA ASN A 306 3.47 7.81 -13.67
C ASN A 306 3.30 8.49 -15.02
N THR A 307 2.08 8.64 -15.53
CA THR A 307 1.81 9.44 -16.73
C THR A 307 2.28 10.88 -16.53
N LEU A 308 1.91 11.51 -15.41
CA LEU A 308 2.38 12.86 -15.09
C LEU A 308 3.91 12.91 -14.91
N TYR A 309 4.50 11.88 -14.29
CA TYR A 309 5.96 11.74 -14.18
C TYR A 309 6.67 11.82 -15.52
N PHE A 310 6.23 11.00 -16.50
CA PHE A 310 6.85 10.99 -17.81
C PHE A 310 6.63 12.31 -18.55
N GLN A 311 5.45 12.93 -18.44
CA GLN A 311 5.22 14.25 -19.04
C GLN A 311 6.15 15.33 -18.44
N ASN A 312 6.34 15.36 -17.13
CA ASN A 312 7.27 16.30 -16.49
C ASN A 312 8.73 15.98 -16.84
N GLN A 313 9.08 14.71 -16.96
CA GLN A 313 10.41 14.29 -17.41
C GLN A 313 10.70 14.75 -18.85
N MET A 314 9.73 14.64 -19.77
CA MET A 314 9.84 15.14 -21.14
C MET A 314 10.02 16.66 -21.22
N GLU A 315 9.50 17.40 -20.23
CA GLU A 315 9.72 18.85 -20.06
C GLU A 315 11.05 19.19 -19.36
N GLY A 316 11.89 18.20 -19.06
CA GLY A 316 13.22 18.38 -18.50
C GLY A 316 13.27 18.42 -16.97
N VAL A 317 12.17 18.11 -16.27
CA VAL A 317 12.16 18.06 -14.79
C VAL A 317 12.97 16.87 -14.29
N GLN A 318 14.00 17.15 -13.48
CA GLN A 318 14.89 16.13 -12.93
C GLN A 318 14.50 15.63 -11.54
N LYS A 319 13.90 16.48 -10.70
CA LYS A 319 13.54 16.14 -9.32
C LYS A 319 12.04 15.96 -9.20
N GLN A 320 11.60 14.72 -9.00
CA GLN A 320 10.20 14.37 -8.93
C GLN A 320 9.95 13.40 -7.78
N TRP A 321 9.04 13.77 -6.88
CA TRP A 321 8.74 13.02 -5.67
C TRP A 321 7.30 12.52 -5.68
N MET A 322 7.07 11.29 -5.24
CA MET A 322 5.74 10.82 -4.85
C MET A 322 5.67 10.80 -3.32
N ILE A 323 4.63 11.39 -2.74
CA ILE A 323 4.41 11.40 -1.29
C ILE A 323 3.05 10.77 -1.00
N SER A 324 3.05 9.57 -0.42
CA SER A 324 1.84 8.87 0.03
C SER A 324 1.60 9.15 1.51
N ILE A 325 0.41 9.60 1.88
CA ILE A 325 0.07 9.96 3.28
C ILE A 325 -1.06 9.07 3.78
N HIS A 326 -0.84 8.41 4.92
CA HIS A 326 -1.73 7.41 5.51
C HIS A 326 -1.83 7.55 7.03
N ILE A 327 -2.79 6.83 7.62
CA ILE A 327 -2.94 6.71 9.08
C ILE A 327 -3.10 5.23 9.44
N ASP A 328 -2.18 4.73 10.26
CA ASP A 328 -2.11 3.32 10.61
C ASP A 328 -3.18 2.90 11.65
N SER A 329 -3.35 1.60 11.81
CA SER A 329 -4.31 0.95 12.69
C SER A 329 -3.67 -0.14 13.55
N GLN A 330 -2.71 0.24 14.37
CA GLN A 330 -2.05 -0.64 15.34
C GLN A 330 -2.92 -0.86 16.60
N PRO A 331 -2.60 -1.85 17.47
CA PRO A 331 -3.25 -1.98 18.78
C PRO A 331 -3.33 -0.65 19.56
N GLU A 332 -4.40 -0.46 20.33
CA GLU A 332 -4.77 0.84 20.91
C GLU A 332 -3.72 1.40 21.88
N GLU A 333 -3.01 0.54 22.57
CA GLU A 333 -1.91 0.86 23.47
C GLU A 333 -0.66 1.38 22.74
N ASN A 334 -0.54 1.09 21.45
CA ASN A 334 0.62 1.47 20.65
C ASN A 334 0.45 2.90 20.14
N ARG A 335 0.98 3.85 20.92
CA ARG A 335 1.21 5.21 20.42
C ARG A 335 2.27 5.19 19.32
N GLN A 336 1.98 5.88 18.23
CA GLN A 336 2.77 5.93 17.02
C GLN A 336 3.13 7.38 16.70
N ASP A 337 4.43 7.66 16.71
CA ASP A 337 4.94 8.88 16.06
C ASP A 337 4.93 8.70 14.54
N VAL A 338 5.07 9.79 13.78
CA VAL A 338 5.10 9.71 12.31
C VAL A 338 6.16 8.70 11.85
N PHE A 339 5.80 7.73 11.01
CA PHE A 339 6.74 6.78 10.40
C PHE A 339 6.95 7.11 8.92
N PHE A 340 8.11 6.74 8.40
CA PHE A 340 8.48 6.96 7.01
C PHE A 340 8.91 5.65 6.35
N TYR A 341 8.36 5.36 5.18
CA TYR A 341 8.88 4.30 4.32
C TYR A 341 9.56 4.89 3.08
N TYR A 342 10.59 4.18 2.64
CA TYR A 342 11.36 4.49 1.44
C TYR A 342 11.39 3.25 0.53
N GLN A 343 11.72 3.46 -0.74
CA GLN A 343 11.93 2.37 -1.68
C GLN A 343 13.43 2.00 -1.69
N SER A 344 13.76 0.71 -1.51
CA SER A 344 15.14 0.25 -1.29
C SER A 344 16.12 0.66 -2.37
N GLU A 345 15.73 0.56 -3.65
CA GLU A 345 16.62 0.83 -4.79
C GLU A 345 16.81 2.33 -5.04
N SER A 346 15.89 3.17 -4.56
CA SER A 346 15.99 4.62 -4.65
C SER A 346 16.85 5.17 -3.50
N LYS A 347 18.11 5.45 -3.84
CA LYS A 347 19.03 6.16 -2.94
C LYS A 347 18.48 7.52 -2.50
N ALA A 348 17.76 8.21 -3.40
CA ALA A 348 17.15 9.51 -3.13
C ALA A 348 16.00 9.39 -2.13
N SER A 349 15.09 8.42 -2.32
CA SER A 349 14.01 8.08 -1.38
C SER A 349 14.56 7.73 0.00
N LYS A 350 15.54 6.82 0.07
CA LYS A 350 16.18 6.40 1.34
C LYS A 350 16.85 7.56 2.06
N LYS A 351 17.58 8.41 1.33
CA LYS A 351 18.22 9.62 1.88
C LYS A 351 17.15 10.58 2.43
N LYS A 352 16.11 10.87 1.64
CA LYS A 352 15.05 11.81 2.02
C LYS A 352 14.23 11.32 3.21
N ALA A 353 13.87 10.05 3.27
CA ALA A 353 13.18 9.47 4.44
C ALA A 353 14.01 9.59 5.72
N LYS A 354 15.33 9.41 5.63
CA LYS A 354 16.24 9.60 6.77
C LYS A 354 16.33 11.06 7.21
N GLU A 355 16.37 12.01 6.28
CA GLU A 355 16.34 13.44 6.56
C GLU A 355 15.05 13.84 7.27
N LEU A 356 13.90 13.42 6.72
CA LEU A 356 12.58 13.65 7.32
C LEU A 356 12.49 13.06 8.74
N ARG A 357 12.91 11.81 8.93
CA ARG A 357 12.96 11.17 10.25
C ARG A 357 13.78 11.99 11.25
N ASN A 358 14.95 12.46 10.85
CA ASN A 358 15.84 13.24 11.72
C ASN A 358 15.25 14.61 12.05
N LEU A 359 14.66 15.27 11.06
CA LEU A 359 13.93 16.51 11.26
C LEU A 359 12.79 16.32 12.26
N PHE A 360 11.95 15.30 12.06
CA PHE A 360 10.87 14.97 12.98
C PHE A 360 11.40 14.67 14.39
N ALA A 361 12.53 13.99 14.54
CA ALA A 361 13.15 13.78 15.84
C ALA A 361 13.46 15.11 16.56
N LEU A 362 14.04 16.08 15.84
CA LEU A 362 14.33 17.41 16.38
C LEU A 362 13.05 18.17 16.73
N LYS A 363 12.03 18.09 15.86
CA LYS A 363 10.75 18.79 16.06
C LYS A 363 9.97 18.22 17.23
N TYR A 364 9.89 16.90 17.38
CA TYR A 364 9.26 16.26 18.54
C TYR A 364 9.98 16.64 19.83
N LYS A 365 11.31 16.65 19.85
CA LYS A 365 12.07 17.10 21.02
C LYS A 365 11.75 18.54 21.39
N LYS A 366 11.73 19.44 20.39
CA LYS A 366 11.47 20.88 20.58
C LYS A 366 10.04 21.18 21.03
N PHE A 367 9.05 20.56 20.38
CA PHE A 367 7.63 20.94 20.53
C PHE A 367 6.85 20.03 21.47
N GLN A 368 7.30 18.80 21.73
CA GLN A 368 6.64 17.87 22.64
C GLN A 368 7.49 17.52 23.87
N GLY A 369 8.75 17.97 23.94
CA GLY A 369 9.62 17.73 25.11
C GLY A 369 10.01 16.26 25.33
N ARG A 370 9.70 15.38 24.38
CA ARG A 370 9.94 13.93 24.47
C ARG A 370 10.74 13.43 23.28
N ASP A 371 11.30 12.23 23.43
CA ASP A 371 12.02 11.58 22.35
C ASP A 371 11.05 11.02 21.30
N TYR A 372 11.53 10.96 20.06
CA TYR A 372 10.79 10.50 18.89
C TYR A 372 11.06 9.03 18.61
N SER A 373 10.01 8.23 18.60
CA SER A 373 10.06 6.78 18.36
C SER A 373 9.78 6.41 16.91
N GLY A 374 9.64 7.39 16.02
CA GLY A 374 9.34 7.16 14.63
C GLY A 374 10.41 6.37 13.88
N SER A 375 9.95 5.39 13.10
CA SER A 375 10.81 4.45 12.37
C SER A 375 10.96 4.82 10.89
N ILE A 376 12.10 4.39 10.32
CA ILE A 376 12.32 4.36 8.87
C ILE A 376 12.51 2.93 8.40
N SER A 377 11.81 2.53 7.34
CA SER A 377 12.02 1.20 6.77
C SER A 377 11.63 1.10 5.30
N ALA A 378 12.34 0.24 4.58
CA ALA A 378 11.90 -0.32 3.31
C ALA A 378 10.59 -1.11 3.47
N ARG A 379 9.66 -0.96 2.53
CA ARG A 379 8.40 -1.71 2.49
C ARG A 379 8.01 -2.04 1.05
N PRO A 380 7.62 -3.30 0.75
CA PRO A 380 7.25 -3.74 -0.59
C PRO A 380 5.82 -3.31 -0.99
N LEU A 381 5.43 -2.08 -0.67
CA LEU A 381 4.09 -1.55 -0.96
C LEU A 381 3.94 -1.32 -2.46
N TYR A 382 2.75 -1.60 -3.01
CA TYR A 382 2.49 -1.47 -4.44
C TYR A 382 2.84 -0.07 -4.96
N VAL A 383 2.35 1.00 -4.30
CA VAL A 383 2.62 2.38 -4.72
C VAL A 383 4.11 2.74 -4.71
N MET A 384 4.86 2.21 -3.74
CA MET A 384 6.30 2.44 -3.62
C MET A 384 7.07 1.76 -4.75
N ARG A 385 6.65 0.53 -5.12
CA ARG A 385 7.31 -0.28 -6.14
C ARG A 385 6.94 0.14 -7.56
N THR A 386 5.74 0.68 -7.77
CA THR A 386 5.25 1.09 -9.10
C THR A 386 5.61 2.53 -9.43
N SER A 387 5.79 3.40 -8.44
CA SER A 387 6.13 4.81 -8.67
C SER A 387 7.41 4.97 -9.48
N GLN A 388 7.35 5.79 -10.55
CA GLN A 388 8.52 6.21 -11.31
C GLN A 388 9.26 7.39 -10.66
N ALA A 389 8.52 8.28 -9.99
CA ALA A 389 9.10 9.29 -9.09
C ALA A 389 9.78 8.64 -7.88
N ASP A 390 10.63 9.39 -7.17
CA ASP A 390 11.20 8.95 -5.89
C ASP A 390 10.13 8.96 -4.80
N PRO A 391 9.74 7.80 -4.24
CA PRO A 391 8.57 7.73 -3.39
C PRO A 391 8.93 7.89 -1.91
N ILE A 392 8.06 8.54 -1.14
CA ILE A 392 8.08 8.59 0.32
C ILE A 392 6.68 8.24 0.80
N PHE A 393 6.57 7.26 1.68
CA PHE A 393 5.30 6.89 2.31
C PHE A 393 5.33 7.33 3.76
N ILE A 394 4.26 7.94 4.24
CA ILE A 394 4.18 8.57 5.55
C ILE A 394 2.97 8.00 6.29
N GLU A 395 3.21 7.35 7.43
CA GLU A 395 2.16 6.98 8.37
C GLU A 395 2.10 8.04 9.48
N LEU A 396 1.02 8.80 9.55
CA LEU A 396 0.94 9.98 10.42
C LEU A 396 0.77 9.64 11.89
N ALA A 397 -0.01 8.59 12.20
CA ALA A 397 -0.45 8.26 13.54
C ALA A 397 -1.06 6.85 13.57
N ASN A 398 -1.39 6.35 14.77
CA ASN A 398 -2.27 5.20 14.94
C ASN A 398 -3.68 5.67 15.30
N ILE A 399 -4.66 5.52 14.40
CA ILE A 399 -6.04 6.00 14.61
C ILE A 399 -6.74 5.30 15.79
N ARG A 400 -6.25 4.12 16.21
CA ARG A 400 -6.81 3.40 17.36
C ARG A 400 -6.29 3.93 18.70
N ASN A 401 -5.13 4.60 18.73
CA ASN A 401 -4.60 5.19 19.95
C ASN A 401 -5.22 6.57 20.23
N ALA A 402 -5.71 6.79 21.46
CA ALA A 402 -6.43 8.03 21.82
C ALA A 402 -5.58 9.30 21.69
N HIS A 403 -4.31 9.27 22.12
CA HIS A 403 -3.42 10.43 22.01
C HIS A 403 -3.06 10.77 20.56
N ASP A 404 -2.96 9.76 19.72
CA ASP A 404 -2.72 9.92 18.30
C ASP A 404 -3.95 10.44 17.57
N ARG A 405 -5.16 9.98 17.92
CA ARG A 405 -6.41 10.61 17.46
C ARG A 405 -6.49 12.07 17.82
N GLU A 406 -6.21 12.44 19.06
CA GLU A 406 -6.19 13.86 19.46
C GLU A 406 -5.21 14.68 18.61
N ARG A 407 -4.06 14.08 18.28
CA ARG A 407 -3.01 14.69 17.47
C ARG A 407 -3.45 14.89 16.01
N ILE A 408 -4.12 13.93 15.38
CA ILE A 408 -4.63 14.10 13.99
C ILE A 408 -5.93 14.90 13.93
N ALA A 409 -6.75 14.88 14.99
CA ALA A 409 -7.96 15.69 15.11
C ALA A 409 -7.64 17.18 15.23
N SER A 410 -6.45 17.57 15.68
CA SER A 410 -6.10 18.98 15.83
C SER A 410 -5.72 19.60 14.48
N PRO A 411 -6.50 20.58 13.95
CA PRO A 411 -6.19 21.25 12.67
C PRO A 411 -4.82 21.93 12.70
N ARG A 412 -4.48 22.55 13.84
CA ARG A 412 -3.15 23.14 14.06
C ARG A 412 -2.05 22.09 13.94
N ASN A 413 -2.28 20.89 14.45
CA ASN A 413 -1.28 19.84 14.37
C ASN A 413 -1.21 19.20 12.97
N ARG A 414 -2.33 19.10 12.24
CA ARG A 414 -2.32 18.73 10.81
C ARG A 414 -1.48 19.70 9.98
N GLN A 415 -1.66 21.01 10.21
CA GLN A 415 -0.81 22.05 9.60
C GLN A 415 0.66 21.89 10.00
N LEU A 416 0.94 21.70 11.30
CA LEU A 416 2.30 21.55 11.80
C LEU A 416 3.03 20.35 11.17
N ILE A 417 2.34 19.24 10.94
CA ILE A 417 2.91 18.08 10.25
C ILE A 417 3.23 18.44 8.79
N ALA A 418 2.32 19.09 8.07
CA ALA A 418 2.55 19.54 6.70
C ALA A 418 3.74 20.53 6.60
N ASP A 419 3.88 21.43 7.57
CA ASP A 419 5.00 22.36 7.66
C ASP A 419 6.33 21.62 7.85
N TRP A 420 6.38 20.61 8.73
CA TRP A 420 7.60 19.82 8.96
C TRP A 420 7.97 18.94 7.77
N ILE A 421 6.98 18.43 7.02
CA ILE A 421 7.26 17.70 5.78
C ILE A 421 7.85 18.67 4.75
N LEU A 422 7.26 19.85 4.54
CA LEU A 422 7.81 20.88 3.64
C LEU A 422 9.25 21.24 4.00
N GLU A 423 9.53 21.50 5.28
CA GLU A 423 10.86 21.86 5.77
C GLU A 423 11.91 20.81 5.39
N GLY A 424 11.55 19.51 5.44
CA GLY A 424 12.42 18.43 4.98
C GLY A 424 12.73 18.42 3.48
N PHE A 425 12.04 19.23 2.66
CA PHE A 425 12.30 19.39 1.23
C PHE A 425 13.01 20.70 0.87
N ILE A 426 12.88 21.76 1.67
CA ILE A 426 13.54 23.06 1.43
C ILE A 426 14.89 23.20 2.14
N ASP A 427 15.09 22.56 3.29
CA ASP A 427 16.36 22.65 4.03
C ASP A 427 17.40 21.67 3.43
N GLN A 428 18.38 22.20 2.69
CA GLN A 428 19.63 21.50 2.31
C GLN A 428 20.86 22.36 2.52
#